data_AF-A0A7L2YM89-F1
#
_entry.id   AF-A0A7L2YM89-F1
#
_cell.length_a   1.000
_cell.length_b   1.000
_cell.length_c   1.000
_cell.angle_alpha   90.00
_cell.angle_beta   90.00
_cell.angle_gamma   90.00
#
_symmetry.space_group_name_H-M   'P 1'
#
loop_
_entity.id
_entity.type
_entity.pdbx_description
1 polymer ?
#
loop_
_entity_poly.entity_id
_entity_poly.type
_entity_poly.pdbx_seq_one_letter_code
_entity_poly.pdbx_strand_id
1 'polypeptide(L)'
;MAADERDYNLTEEQKAIKAKYPPLNKKYEYLDHTADVQLHAWGDTLEEAFEQCVMAMFGYMTDTETVEPVDTVEVEAEGHDMLSLLFHLLDEWLYKFSANEFFVPREVKVLHIDRMQFKIRSIGWGEEFSLPKHPQGTEVKAITYSAMQICEDEKPEVFVIIDI
;
A
#
# COMPACT_ATOMS: atom_id res chain seq x y z
N MET A 1 -25.09 -6.17 26.61
CA MET A 1 -23.86 -5.37 26.59
C MET A 1 -22.78 -6.12 27.34
N ALA A 2 -22.13 -7.07 26.66
CA ALA A 2 -20.80 -7.50 27.04
C ALA A 2 -19.88 -6.35 26.61
N ALA A 3 -19.10 -5.80 27.52
CA ALA A 3 -18.29 -4.62 27.24
C ALA A 3 -17.17 -4.98 26.27
N ASP A 4 -17.01 -4.16 25.23
CA ASP A 4 -15.88 -4.20 24.30
C ASP A 4 -14.64 -3.67 25.04
N GLU A 5 -14.14 -4.52 25.91
CA GLU A 5 -12.97 -4.27 26.71
C GLU A 5 -11.77 -4.75 25.94
N ARG A 6 -10.97 -3.82 25.41
CA ARG A 6 -9.61 -4.14 24.98
C ARG A 6 -8.90 -4.82 26.16
N ASP A 7 -8.63 -6.10 25.98
CA ASP A 7 -7.97 -6.92 26.98
C ASP A 7 -6.46 -6.84 26.77
N TYR A 8 -5.73 -6.69 27.87
CA TYR A 8 -4.30 -6.49 27.85
C TYR A 8 -3.64 -7.68 28.54
N ASN A 9 -2.46 -8.09 28.06
CA ASN A 9 -1.64 -9.07 28.75
C ASN A 9 -1.08 -8.44 30.04
N LEU A 10 -1.84 -8.58 31.12
CA LEU A 10 -1.50 -8.05 32.44
C LEU A 10 -0.55 -9.00 33.18
N THR A 11 0.46 -8.40 33.81
CA THR A 11 1.32 -9.04 34.81
C THR A 11 0.54 -9.35 36.10
N GLU A 12 1.10 -10.21 36.95
CA GLU A 12 0.44 -10.64 38.21
C GLU A 12 0.19 -9.48 39.19
N GLU A 13 1.10 -8.50 39.27
CA GLU A 13 0.92 -7.29 40.10
C GLU A 13 -0.23 -6.42 39.58
N GLN A 14 -0.41 -6.32 38.26
CA GLN A 14 -1.51 -5.59 37.63
C GLN A 14 -2.86 -6.26 37.87
N LYS A 15 -2.90 -7.59 37.92
CA LYS A 15 -4.10 -8.36 38.29
C LYS A 15 -4.45 -8.15 39.76
N ALA A 16 -3.47 -8.15 40.67
CA ALA A 16 -3.69 -7.92 42.10
C ALA A 16 -4.29 -6.53 42.39
N ILE A 17 -3.88 -5.50 41.65
CA ILE A 17 -4.46 -4.15 41.73
C ILE A 17 -5.90 -4.14 41.19
N LYS A 18 -6.15 -4.77 40.02
CA LYS A 18 -7.50 -4.89 39.43
C LYS A 18 -8.49 -5.57 40.40
N ALA A 19 -7.99 -6.47 41.25
CA ALA A 19 -8.78 -7.21 42.24
C ALA A 19 -8.98 -6.50 43.60
N LYS A 20 -8.13 -5.53 43.96
CA LYS A 20 -8.21 -4.80 45.24
C LYS A 20 -9.42 -3.86 45.33
N TYR A 21 -10.06 -3.53 44.21
CA TYR A 21 -11.12 -2.53 44.09
C TYR A 21 -12.35 -3.06 43.33
N PRO A 22 -13.54 -2.43 43.48
CA PRO A 22 -14.73 -2.79 42.72
C PRO A 22 -14.57 -2.60 41.20
N PRO A 23 -15.19 -3.44 40.35
CA PRO A 23 -15.10 -3.35 38.89
C PRO A 23 -15.85 -2.12 38.34
N LEU A 24 -15.37 -1.63 37.19
CA LEU A 24 -15.98 -0.50 36.48
C LEU A 24 -17.11 -0.96 35.55
N ASN A 25 -18.15 -0.14 35.39
CA ASN A 25 -19.24 -0.37 34.44
C ASN A 25 -18.89 0.24 33.08
N LYS A 26 -18.75 -0.57 32.03
CA LYS A 26 -18.31 -0.10 30.70
C LYS A 26 -19.45 -0.11 29.68
N LYS A 27 -19.65 1.05 29.05
CA LYS A 27 -20.73 1.34 28.09
C LYS A 27 -20.18 2.11 26.89
N TYR A 28 -19.12 1.60 26.30
CA TYR A 28 -18.48 2.10 25.09
C TYR A 28 -18.04 0.91 24.24
N GLU A 29 -17.73 1.19 22.99
CA GLU A 29 -17.11 0.27 22.04
C GLU A 29 -16.05 1.02 21.24
N TYR A 30 -15.04 0.31 20.75
CA TYR A 30 -13.99 0.91 19.93
C TYR A 30 -14.47 1.08 18.49
N LEU A 31 -14.15 2.26 17.93
CA LEU A 31 -14.51 2.69 16.59
C LEU A 31 -13.22 3.16 15.93
N ASP A 32 -12.58 2.28 15.16
CA ASP A 32 -11.30 2.56 14.49
C ASP A 32 -11.50 3.42 13.21
N HIS A 33 -10.55 4.32 12.87
CA HIS A 33 -10.35 4.93 11.53
C HIS A 33 -9.06 5.80 11.43
N THR A 34 -8.45 6.05 10.26
CA THR A 34 -7.49 5.22 9.49
C THR A 34 -6.08 5.83 9.65
N ALA A 35 -5.04 5.05 9.38
CA ALA A 35 -3.69 5.57 9.17
C ALA A 35 -3.46 5.65 7.66
N ASP A 36 -3.16 6.85 7.15
CA ASP A 36 -2.94 7.06 5.71
C ASP A 36 -1.52 7.61 5.48
N VAL A 37 -0.93 7.39 4.30
CA VAL A 37 0.33 8.00 3.87
C VAL A 37 0.24 8.54 2.45
N GLN A 38 0.88 9.68 2.18
CA GLN A 38 0.96 10.25 0.84
C GLN A 38 2.27 9.83 0.16
N LEU A 39 2.15 9.14 -0.97
CA LEU A 39 3.23 8.88 -1.90
C LEU A 39 3.43 10.09 -2.81
N HIS A 40 4.69 10.47 -3.02
CA HIS A 40 5.12 11.44 -4.03
C HIS A 40 6.20 10.79 -4.88
N ALA A 41 5.96 10.72 -6.18
CA ALA A 41 6.87 10.11 -7.14
C ALA A 41 7.02 10.99 -8.38
N TRP A 42 8.16 10.90 -9.05
CA TRP A 42 8.51 11.73 -10.21
C TRP A 42 9.41 10.96 -11.18
N GLY A 43 9.52 11.47 -12.39
CA GLY A 43 10.38 10.91 -13.43
C GLY A 43 10.71 11.91 -14.53
N ASP A 44 11.56 11.50 -15.46
CA ASP A 44 11.82 12.21 -16.71
C ASP A 44 10.68 12.01 -17.72
N THR A 45 9.84 10.98 -17.54
CA THR A 45 8.58 10.79 -18.27
C THR A 45 7.42 10.46 -17.34
N LEU A 46 6.19 10.54 -17.87
CA LEU A 46 4.99 10.20 -17.11
C LEU A 46 4.95 8.71 -16.75
N GLU A 47 5.43 7.85 -17.64
CA GLU A 47 5.63 6.43 -17.39
C GLU A 47 6.56 6.21 -16.20
N GLU A 48 7.68 6.93 -16.14
CA GLU A 48 8.61 6.83 -15.01
C GLU A 48 7.99 7.35 -13.71
N ALA A 49 7.23 8.46 -13.74
CA ALA A 49 6.52 8.92 -12.54
C ALA A 49 5.52 7.87 -12.02
N PHE A 50 4.81 7.18 -12.93
CA PHE A 50 3.85 6.14 -12.57
C PHE A 50 4.53 4.89 -12.03
N GLU A 51 5.60 4.41 -12.67
CA GLU A 51 6.34 3.23 -12.19
C GLU A 51 7.03 3.50 -10.85
N GLN A 52 7.57 4.71 -10.64
CA GLN A 52 8.12 5.13 -9.36
C GLN A 52 7.06 5.24 -8.27
N CYS A 53 5.81 5.59 -8.60
CA CYS A 53 4.72 5.57 -7.63
C CYS A 53 4.36 4.15 -7.18
N VAL A 54 4.40 3.18 -8.10
CA VAL A 54 4.27 1.75 -7.76
C VAL A 54 5.43 1.32 -6.86
N MET A 55 6.67 1.70 -7.21
CA MET A 55 7.83 1.40 -6.38
C MET A 55 7.76 2.03 -4.99
N ALA A 56 7.25 3.25 -4.86
CA ALA A 56 7.06 3.92 -3.57
C ALA A 56 6.06 3.16 -2.68
N MET A 57 4.98 2.63 -3.26
CA MET A 57 4.02 1.79 -2.54
C MET A 57 4.67 0.51 -2.01
N PHE A 58 5.41 -0.22 -2.84
CA PHE A 58 6.09 -1.45 -2.42
C PHE A 58 7.25 -1.20 -1.45
N GLY A 59 7.99 -0.11 -1.64
CA GLY A 59 9.04 0.33 -0.72
C GLY A 59 8.52 0.66 0.69
N TYR A 60 7.23 0.95 0.83
CA TYR A 60 6.58 1.14 2.13
C TYR A 60 6.28 -0.20 2.84
N MET A 61 6.03 -1.25 2.06
CA MET A 61 5.75 -2.60 2.56
C MET A 61 7.02 -3.35 2.97
N THR A 62 8.11 -3.18 2.22
CA THR A 62 9.39 -3.83 2.49
C THR A 62 10.56 -3.13 1.81
N ASP A 63 11.78 -3.47 2.20
CA ASP A 63 12.98 -3.05 1.48
C ASP A 63 13.10 -3.83 0.16
N THR A 64 12.69 -3.21 -0.95
CA THR A 64 12.68 -3.82 -2.29
C THR A 64 14.08 -4.17 -2.80
N GLU A 65 15.16 -3.61 -2.22
CA GLU A 65 16.52 -4.02 -2.57
C GLU A 65 16.87 -5.43 -2.07
N THR A 66 16.08 -5.99 -1.14
CA THR A 66 16.24 -7.37 -0.66
C THR A 66 15.54 -8.42 -1.55
N VAL A 67 14.72 -7.96 -2.49
CA VAL A 67 13.95 -8.79 -3.43
C VAL A 67 14.83 -9.16 -4.63
N GLU A 68 14.86 -10.44 -4.98
CA GLU A 68 15.57 -10.98 -6.14
C GLU A 68 14.66 -10.97 -7.38
N PRO A 69 15.17 -10.57 -8.56
CA PRO A 69 14.38 -10.50 -9.79
C PRO A 69 14.32 -11.88 -10.48
N VAL A 70 13.70 -12.87 -9.85
CA VAL A 70 13.67 -14.26 -10.36
C VAL A 70 12.42 -14.59 -11.17
N ASP A 71 11.31 -13.90 -10.91
CA ASP A 71 10.04 -14.00 -11.64
C ASP A 71 9.67 -12.66 -12.27
N THR A 72 8.71 -12.69 -13.18
CA THR A 72 8.25 -11.53 -13.95
C THR A 72 6.73 -11.52 -14.04
N VAL A 73 6.11 -10.39 -13.68
CA VAL A 73 4.67 -10.19 -13.73
C VAL A 73 4.35 -9.01 -14.63
N GLU A 74 3.39 -9.18 -15.53
CA GLU A 74 2.80 -8.07 -16.30
C GLU A 74 1.48 -7.63 -15.65
N VAL A 75 1.27 -6.32 -15.64
CA VAL A 75 0.03 -5.67 -15.20
C VAL A 75 -0.45 -4.74 -16.31
N GLU A 76 -1.70 -4.94 -16.71
CA GLU A 76 -2.44 -4.07 -17.61
C GLU A 76 -3.62 -3.46 -16.84
N ALA A 77 -3.85 -2.16 -17.01
CA ALA A 77 -4.98 -1.47 -16.39
C ALA A 77 -5.60 -0.48 -17.38
N GLU A 78 -6.88 -0.18 -17.17
CA GLU A 78 -7.65 0.77 -17.96
C GLU A 78 -8.37 1.76 -17.04
N GLY A 79 -8.45 3.02 -17.45
CA GLY A 79 -9.13 4.10 -16.72
C GLY A 79 -10.13 4.84 -17.61
N HIS A 80 -10.79 5.86 -17.06
CA HIS A 80 -11.62 6.80 -17.82
C HIS A 80 -11.00 8.20 -17.92
N ASP A 81 -9.90 8.42 -17.20
CA ASP A 81 -9.01 9.58 -17.24
C ASP A 81 -7.63 9.17 -16.68
N MET A 82 -6.69 10.10 -16.61
CA MET A 82 -5.35 9.82 -16.10
C MET A 82 -5.30 9.47 -14.60
N LEU A 83 -6.20 10.05 -13.79
CA LEU A 83 -6.25 9.80 -12.34
C LEU A 83 -6.73 8.37 -12.06
N SER A 84 -7.83 7.97 -12.70
CA SER A 84 -8.35 6.59 -12.63
C SER A 84 -7.37 5.58 -13.22
N LEU A 85 -6.61 5.95 -14.25
CA LEU A 85 -5.56 5.08 -14.78
C LEU A 85 -4.43 4.83 -13.77
N LEU A 86 -3.96 5.88 -13.08
CA LEU A 86 -2.98 5.74 -12.00
C LEU A 86 -3.53 4.92 -10.83
N PHE A 87 -4.78 5.19 -10.44
CA PHE A 87 -5.47 4.44 -9.40
C PHE A 87 -5.50 2.94 -9.72
N HIS A 88 -6.02 2.56 -10.90
CA HIS A 88 -6.15 1.14 -11.27
C HIS A 88 -4.80 0.48 -11.49
N LEU A 89 -3.77 1.20 -11.95
CA LEU A 89 -2.41 0.67 -12.01
C LEU A 89 -1.93 0.24 -10.62
N LEU A 90 -2.02 1.14 -9.63
CA LEU A 90 -1.57 0.87 -8.27
C LEU A 90 -2.42 -0.23 -7.61
N ASP A 91 -3.73 -0.22 -7.83
CA ASP A 91 -4.66 -1.21 -7.29
C ASP A 91 -4.41 -2.61 -7.86
N GLU A 92 -4.16 -2.74 -9.17
CA GLU A 92 -3.81 -4.02 -9.79
C GLU A 92 -2.45 -4.54 -9.29
N TRP A 93 -1.46 -3.67 -9.12
CA TRP A 93 -0.17 -4.04 -8.51
C TRP A 93 -0.33 -4.47 -7.04
N LEU A 94 -1.12 -3.73 -6.25
CA LEU A 94 -1.45 -4.08 -4.89
C LEU A 94 -2.19 -5.43 -4.84
N TYR A 95 -3.09 -5.70 -5.80
CA TYR A 95 -3.78 -6.97 -5.91
C TYR A 95 -2.83 -8.14 -6.19
N LYS A 96 -1.78 -7.96 -7.02
CA LYS A 96 -0.75 -8.99 -7.23
C LYS A 96 -0.06 -9.39 -5.93
N PHE A 97 0.14 -8.44 -5.03
CA PHE A 97 0.65 -8.68 -3.69
C PHE A 97 -0.41 -9.29 -2.76
N SER A 98 -1.60 -8.75 -2.70
CA SER A 98 -2.56 -9.11 -1.63
C SER A 98 -3.37 -10.38 -1.89
N ALA A 99 -3.57 -10.79 -3.16
CA ALA A 99 -4.57 -11.82 -3.49
C ALA A 99 -4.06 -13.07 -4.20
N ASN A 100 -2.95 -13.01 -4.93
CA ASN A 100 -2.49 -14.12 -5.77
C ASN A 100 -1.18 -14.74 -5.26
N GLU A 101 -0.05 -14.10 -5.55
CA GLU A 101 1.29 -14.71 -5.46
C GLU A 101 2.13 -14.10 -4.33
N PHE A 102 1.54 -13.18 -3.53
CA PHE A 102 2.31 -12.31 -2.65
C PHE A 102 3.51 -11.66 -3.35
N PHE A 103 3.34 -11.38 -4.65
CA PHE A 103 4.42 -10.93 -5.50
C PHE A 103 4.84 -9.52 -5.08
N VAL A 104 6.13 -9.36 -4.80
CA VAL A 104 6.74 -8.06 -4.56
C VAL A 104 7.74 -7.80 -5.69
N PRO A 105 7.57 -6.74 -6.48
CA PRO A 105 8.57 -6.35 -7.45
C PRO A 105 9.78 -5.73 -6.73
N ARG A 106 10.98 -6.15 -7.17
CA ARG A 106 12.21 -5.40 -6.94
C ARG A 106 12.19 -4.08 -7.72
N GLU A 107 11.66 -4.14 -8.95
CA GLU A 107 11.58 -3.03 -9.88
C GLU A 107 10.34 -3.19 -10.77
N VAL A 108 9.70 -2.08 -11.10
CA VAL A 108 8.57 -2.00 -12.04
C VAL A 108 8.94 -1.05 -13.17
N LYS A 109 8.60 -1.42 -14.39
CA LYS A 109 8.70 -0.58 -15.58
C LYS A 109 7.33 -0.41 -16.22
N VAL A 110 6.90 0.83 -16.42
CA VAL A 110 5.76 1.14 -17.28
C VAL A 110 6.24 1.15 -18.73
N LEU A 111 5.68 0.26 -19.54
CA LEU A 111 6.09 0.04 -20.93
C LEU A 111 5.40 1.03 -21.88
N HIS A 112 4.14 1.36 -21.60
CA HIS A 112 3.38 2.29 -22.42
C HIS A 112 2.14 2.83 -21.68
N ILE A 113 1.84 4.11 -21.89
CA ILE A 113 0.57 4.75 -21.53
C ILE A 113 -0.12 5.24 -22.82
N ASP A 114 -1.30 4.68 -23.11
CA ASP A 114 -2.21 5.20 -24.12
C ASP A 114 -3.13 6.24 -23.49
N ARG A 115 -2.87 7.52 -23.78
CA ARG A 115 -3.63 8.66 -23.24
C ARG A 115 -4.97 8.88 -23.95
N MET A 116 -5.18 8.28 -25.12
CA MET A 116 -6.44 8.41 -25.86
C MET A 116 -7.47 7.41 -25.38
N GLN A 117 -7.01 6.20 -25.06
CA GLN A 117 -7.85 5.11 -24.56
C GLN A 117 -7.77 4.92 -23.04
N PHE A 118 -6.90 5.67 -22.37
CA PHE A 118 -6.58 5.52 -20.94
C PHE A 118 -6.23 4.08 -20.59
N LYS A 119 -5.22 3.53 -21.28
CA LYS A 119 -4.70 2.18 -21.01
C LYS A 119 -3.24 2.24 -20.65
N ILE A 120 -2.82 1.36 -19.76
CA ILE A 120 -1.43 1.26 -19.32
C ILE A 120 -0.99 -0.19 -19.30
N ARG A 121 0.25 -0.44 -19.73
CA ARG A 121 0.91 -1.73 -19.58
C ARG A 121 2.23 -1.55 -18.85
N SER A 122 2.45 -2.38 -17.84
CA SER A 122 3.65 -2.40 -17.02
C SER A 122 4.12 -3.82 -16.77
N ILE A 123 5.40 -3.94 -16.43
CA ILE A 123 6.07 -5.20 -16.11
C ILE A 123 6.91 -5.00 -14.86
N GLY A 124 7.00 -6.00 -14.01
CA GLY A 124 7.84 -5.97 -12.81
C GLY A 124 8.58 -7.28 -12.63
N TRP A 125 9.78 -7.18 -12.06
CA TRP A 125 10.64 -8.33 -11.77
C TRP A 125 10.82 -8.44 -10.26
N GLY A 126 10.67 -9.65 -9.73
CA GLY A 126 10.66 -9.85 -8.29
C GLY A 126 10.42 -11.30 -7.92
N GLU A 127 9.80 -11.51 -6.77
CA GLU A 127 9.48 -12.83 -6.24
C GLU A 127 8.34 -12.77 -5.22
N GLU A 128 7.93 -13.94 -4.71
CA GLU A 128 6.98 -14.06 -3.61
C GLU A 128 7.54 -13.50 -2.28
N PHE A 129 6.73 -12.73 -1.57
CA PHE A 129 7.11 -12.14 -0.28
C PHE A 129 7.34 -13.20 0.81
N SER A 130 8.42 -13.04 1.56
CA SER A 130 8.83 -13.98 2.60
C SER A 130 9.39 -13.24 3.82
N LEU A 131 8.75 -13.36 4.99
CA LEU A 131 9.19 -12.71 6.24
C LEU A 131 10.64 -13.02 6.67
N PRO A 132 11.18 -14.24 6.48
CA PRO A 132 12.59 -14.52 6.74
C PRO A 132 13.57 -13.75 5.86
N LYS A 133 13.16 -13.32 4.66
CA LYS A 133 14.02 -12.69 3.65
C LYS A 133 13.81 -11.18 3.58
N HIS A 134 12.55 -10.76 3.58
CA HIS A 134 12.14 -9.38 3.35
C HIS A 134 11.77 -8.71 4.68
N PRO A 135 12.40 -7.57 5.03
CA PRO A 135 12.05 -6.82 6.24
C PRO A 135 10.58 -6.42 6.23
N GLN A 136 9.88 -6.60 7.36
CA GLN A 136 8.48 -6.21 7.46
C GLN A 136 8.36 -4.68 7.65
N GLY A 137 7.85 -4.00 6.63
CA GLY A 137 7.41 -2.60 6.70
C GLY A 137 5.96 -2.50 7.16
N THR A 138 5.17 -1.65 6.51
CA THR A 138 3.75 -1.49 6.82
C THR A 138 2.89 -2.02 5.67
N GLU A 139 1.84 -2.76 6.01
CA GLU A 139 0.85 -3.21 5.03
C GLU A 139 0.15 -2.01 4.39
N VAL A 140 -0.17 -2.11 3.10
CA VAL A 140 -1.02 -1.14 2.40
C VAL A 140 -2.35 -1.82 2.13
N LYS A 141 -3.44 -1.19 2.52
CA LYS A 141 -4.80 -1.73 2.44
C LYS A 141 -5.52 -1.30 1.17
N ALA A 142 -5.38 -0.03 0.78
CA ALA A 142 -6.12 0.52 -0.34
C ALA A 142 -5.46 1.77 -0.93
N ILE A 143 -5.70 1.98 -2.21
CA ILE A 143 -5.40 3.24 -2.90
C ILE A 143 -6.60 4.17 -2.74
N THR A 144 -6.36 5.48 -2.61
CA THR A 144 -7.43 6.48 -2.47
C THR A 144 -7.33 7.58 -3.53
N TYR A 145 -8.47 8.14 -3.92
CA TYR A 145 -8.54 9.36 -4.72
C TYR A 145 -8.31 10.64 -3.90
N SER A 146 -8.10 10.51 -2.58
CA SER A 146 -7.95 11.66 -1.70
C SER A 146 -6.70 12.45 -2.08
N ALA A 147 -6.89 13.71 -2.47
CA ALA A 147 -5.83 14.61 -2.91
C ALA A 147 -4.90 14.04 -4.01
N MET A 148 -5.41 13.12 -4.84
CA MET A 148 -4.65 12.54 -5.95
C MET A 148 -4.33 13.61 -7.01
N GLN A 149 -3.08 13.69 -7.44
CA GLN A 149 -2.60 14.70 -8.40
C GLN A 149 -1.62 14.10 -9.40
N ILE A 150 -1.69 14.61 -10.63
CA ILE A 150 -0.73 14.35 -11.71
C ILE A 150 -0.33 15.70 -12.27
N CYS A 151 0.96 16.02 -12.19
CA CYS A 151 1.54 17.28 -12.66
C CYS A 151 2.54 16.97 -13.78
N GLU A 152 2.37 17.59 -14.95
CA GLU A 152 3.15 17.32 -16.17
C GLU A 152 3.93 18.55 -16.65
N ASP A 153 4.41 19.41 -15.74
CA ASP A 153 5.10 20.66 -16.11
C ASP A 153 6.50 20.41 -16.73
N GLU A 154 7.59 20.57 -15.97
CA GLU A 154 8.95 20.32 -16.48
C GLU A 154 9.39 18.86 -16.30
N LYS A 155 9.01 18.25 -15.18
CA LYS A 155 9.20 16.83 -14.89
C LYS A 155 7.89 16.26 -14.36
N PRO A 156 7.36 15.19 -14.98
CA PRO A 156 6.15 14.56 -14.49
C PRO A 156 6.29 14.09 -13.04
N GLU A 157 5.30 14.42 -12.22
CA GLU A 157 5.20 13.98 -10.84
C GLU A 157 3.75 13.64 -10.46
N VAL A 158 3.59 12.74 -9.50
CA VAL A 158 2.30 12.25 -9.03
C VAL A 158 2.25 12.20 -7.52
N PHE A 159 1.06 12.44 -6.98
CA PHE A 159 0.77 12.39 -5.55
C PHE A 159 -0.43 11.48 -5.32
N VAL A 160 -0.29 10.48 -4.44
CA VAL A 160 -1.34 9.50 -4.15
C VAL A 160 -1.40 9.23 -2.66
N ILE A 161 -2.58 9.26 -2.05
CA ILE A 161 -2.77 8.84 -0.66
C ILE A 161 -3.21 7.37 -0.63
N ILE A 162 -2.56 6.58 0.21
CA ILE A 162 -2.88 5.17 0.45
C ILE A 162 -3.26 4.94 1.93
N ASP A 163 -4.17 4.01 2.18
CA ASP A 163 -4.56 3.52 3.51
C ASP A 163 -3.62 2.38 3.92
N ILE A 164 -3.13 2.39 5.16
CA ILE A 164 -2.14 1.45 5.71
C ILE A 164 -2.66 0.75 6.97
#